data_AF-A0A836QT56-F1
#
_entry.id   AF-A0A836QT56-F1
#
_cell.length_a   1.000
_cell.length_b   1.000
_cell.length_c   1.000
_cell.angle_alpha   90.00
_cell.angle_beta   90.00
_cell.angle_gamma   90.00
#
_symmetry.space_group_name_H-M   'P 1'
#
loop_
_entity.id
_entity.type
_entity.pdbx_description
1 polymer ?
#
loop_
_entity_poly.entity_id
_entity_poly.type
_entity_poly.pdbx_seq_one_letter_code
_entity_poly.pdbx_strand_id
1 'polypeptide(L)'
;ETSDSSLALAMDFVKLIGKTPIVVNDSRGFYTSRVFSTYVQEGMALLAEGVVPALIENAGRLAGMPLGPLAVADEVSLELIYRVSLQTKADLGDVYMDPPGIHVIKQMVKELGRLGKKTSKGFYDYPSEAPKHLWPGLADRFPQNLSEEQPSVELVKKRLLYIQAIETVHCLDENVVTTPADADIGSVLGWGFAPHTGGVVSMVDTIGVATFVAECDLLAQQFGVRFTPTAGLRERAQNDQRFYSPLIDAA
;
A
#
# COMPACT_ATOMS: atom_id res chain seq x y z
N GLU A 1 -24.95 -8.72 11.47
CA GLU A 1 -24.21 -10.00 11.62
C GLU A 1 -24.44 -10.86 10.39
N THR A 2 -23.41 -11.59 9.95
CA THR A 2 -23.43 -12.47 8.78
C THR A 2 -23.41 -13.91 9.26
N SER A 3 -24.34 -14.77 8.82
CA SER A 3 -24.37 -16.18 9.22
C SER A 3 -23.43 -17.06 8.38
N ASP A 4 -23.02 -18.21 8.92
CA ASP A 4 -22.22 -19.20 8.21
C ASP A 4 -22.87 -19.66 6.90
N SER A 5 -24.20 -19.81 6.89
CA SER A 5 -24.96 -20.19 5.69
C SER A 5 -24.89 -19.12 4.60
N SER A 6 -24.95 -17.83 4.98
CA SER A 6 -24.79 -16.72 4.04
C SER A 6 -23.37 -16.64 3.49
N LEU A 7 -22.36 -16.84 4.35
CA LEU A 7 -20.95 -16.87 3.93
C LEU A 7 -20.70 -18.03 2.94
N ALA A 8 -21.16 -19.24 3.26
CA ALA A 8 -21.00 -20.41 2.41
C ALA A 8 -21.65 -20.21 1.04
N LEU A 9 -22.88 -19.68 1.00
CA LEU A 9 -23.57 -19.38 -0.26
C LEU A 9 -22.81 -18.35 -1.11
N ALA A 10 -22.24 -17.32 -0.48
CA ALA A 10 -21.42 -16.34 -1.18
C ALA A 10 -20.15 -16.96 -1.77
N MET A 11 -19.46 -17.83 -1.01
CA MET A 11 -18.27 -18.55 -1.49
C MET A 11 -18.60 -19.46 -2.69
N ASP A 12 -19.71 -20.18 -2.64
CA ASP A 12 -20.16 -21.02 -3.75
C ASP A 12 -20.48 -20.20 -4.99
N PHE A 13 -21.16 -19.07 -4.83
CA PHE A 13 -21.41 -18.15 -5.94
C PHE A 13 -20.11 -17.62 -6.58
N VAL A 14 -19.14 -17.19 -5.77
CA VAL A 14 -17.85 -16.68 -6.28
C VAL A 14 -17.10 -17.76 -7.05
N LYS A 15 -17.14 -19.02 -6.58
CA LYS A 15 -16.57 -20.16 -7.32
C LYS A 15 -17.30 -20.42 -8.64
N LEU A 16 -18.64 -20.35 -8.66
CA LEU A 16 -19.45 -20.55 -9.86
C LEU A 16 -19.12 -19.56 -10.98
N ILE A 17 -18.76 -18.31 -10.63
CA ILE A 17 -18.33 -17.30 -11.60
C ILE A 17 -16.83 -17.34 -11.93
N GLY A 18 -16.12 -18.40 -11.52
CA GLY A 18 -14.71 -18.62 -11.83
C GLY A 18 -13.75 -17.65 -11.15
N LYS A 19 -14.09 -17.19 -9.94
CA LYS A 19 -13.25 -16.30 -9.13
C LYS A 19 -12.72 -17.02 -7.89
N THR A 20 -11.59 -16.54 -7.37
CA THR A 20 -10.98 -17.05 -6.13
C THR A 20 -11.42 -16.18 -4.96
N PRO A 21 -12.31 -16.65 -4.07
CA PRO A 21 -12.69 -15.88 -2.88
C PRO A 21 -11.58 -15.92 -1.83
N ILE A 22 -11.48 -14.84 -1.06
CA ILE A 22 -10.84 -14.82 0.26
C ILE A 22 -11.91 -14.36 1.27
N VAL A 23 -11.81 -14.82 2.51
CA VAL A 23 -12.73 -14.40 3.59
C VAL A 23 -12.02 -13.36 4.46
N VAL A 24 -12.69 -12.25 4.70
CA VAL A 24 -12.21 -11.16 5.56
C VAL A 24 -13.33 -10.69 6.47
N ASN A 25 -12.99 -10.30 7.68
CA ASN A 25 -13.91 -9.66 8.59
C ASN A 25 -14.14 -8.20 8.21
N ASP A 26 -15.30 -7.68 8.60
CA ASP A 26 -15.66 -6.29 8.33
C ASP A 26 -14.75 -5.33 9.09
N SER A 27 -14.18 -4.38 8.35
CA SER A 27 -13.32 -3.32 8.87
C SER A 27 -13.21 -2.23 7.81
N ARG A 28 -12.86 -1.00 8.20
CA ARG A 28 -12.77 0.13 7.27
C ARG A 28 -11.73 -0.18 6.18
N GLY A 29 -12.19 -0.29 4.94
CA GLY A 29 -11.35 -0.62 3.78
C GLY A 29 -11.08 -2.12 3.61
N PHE A 30 -11.70 -2.97 4.44
CA PHE A 30 -11.48 -4.41 4.50
C PHE A 30 -9.98 -4.74 4.57
N TYR A 31 -9.54 -5.82 3.92
CA TYR A 31 -8.12 -6.12 3.77
C TYR A 31 -7.49 -5.38 2.58
N THR A 32 -8.02 -5.59 1.37
CA THR A 32 -7.34 -5.19 0.13
C THR A 32 -7.21 -3.68 -0.01
N SER A 33 -8.31 -2.93 0.15
CA SER A 33 -8.29 -1.47 -0.05
C SER A 33 -7.52 -0.77 1.07
N ARG A 34 -7.62 -1.28 2.30
CA ARG A 34 -6.87 -0.80 3.47
C ARG A 34 -5.37 -0.88 3.22
N VAL A 35 -4.84 -2.07 2.92
CA VAL A 35 -3.41 -2.28 2.66
C VAL A 35 -2.95 -1.53 1.42
N PHE A 36 -3.67 -1.64 0.31
CA PHE A 36 -3.28 -0.98 -0.94
C PHE A 36 -3.22 0.55 -0.82
N SER A 37 -4.06 1.15 0.01
CA SER A 37 -4.05 2.60 0.23
C SER A 37 -2.71 3.09 0.80
N THR A 38 -1.96 2.25 1.53
CA THR A 38 -0.67 2.65 2.11
C THR A 38 0.41 2.82 1.04
N TYR A 39 0.37 2.05 -0.04
CA TYR A 39 1.24 2.22 -1.22
C TYR A 39 1.06 3.60 -1.86
N VAL A 40 -0.19 4.02 -2.03
CA VAL A 40 -0.53 5.32 -2.61
C VAL A 40 -0.13 6.46 -1.68
N GLN A 41 -0.41 6.32 -0.38
CA GLN A 41 -0.02 7.30 0.64
C GLN A 41 1.48 7.46 0.73
N GLU A 42 2.25 6.37 0.68
CA GLU A 42 3.70 6.42 0.73
C GLU A 42 4.31 7.00 -0.55
N GLY A 43 3.73 6.74 -1.72
CA GLY A 43 4.11 7.43 -2.96
C GLY A 43 3.94 8.95 -2.88
N MET A 44 2.86 9.42 -2.25
CA MET A 44 2.65 10.85 -2.01
C MET A 44 3.58 11.39 -0.91
N ALA A 45 3.92 10.60 0.10
CA ALA A 45 4.90 10.98 1.12
C ALA A 45 6.29 11.14 0.50
N LEU A 46 6.73 10.22 -0.35
CA LEU A 46 7.99 10.34 -1.10
C LEU A 46 8.01 11.60 -1.97
N LEU A 47 6.90 11.93 -2.64
CA LEU A 47 6.80 13.15 -3.43
C LEU A 47 6.89 14.41 -2.56
N ALA A 48 6.21 14.42 -1.40
CA ALA A 48 6.27 15.48 -0.41
C ALA A 48 7.68 15.67 0.17
N GLU A 49 8.43 14.58 0.33
CA GLU A 49 9.82 14.55 0.78
C GLU A 49 10.81 14.97 -0.34
N GLY A 50 10.33 15.35 -1.53
CA GLY A 50 11.15 15.86 -2.61
C GLY A 50 11.82 14.77 -3.46
N VAL A 51 11.35 13.52 -3.38
CA VAL A 51 11.83 12.44 -4.25
C VAL A 51 11.28 12.64 -5.67
N VAL A 52 12.15 12.51 -6.66
CA VAL A 52 11.79 12.71 -8.07
C VAL A 52 10.64 11.76 -8.47
N PRO A 53 9.53 12.25 -9.07
CA PRO A 53 8.37 11.42 -9.40
C PRO A 53 8.70 10.21 -10.29
N ALA A 54 9.64 10.37 -11.23
CA ALA A 54 10.08 9.29 -12.09
C ALA A 54 10.76 8.16 -11.29
N LEU A 55 11.53 8.48 -10.25
CA LEU A 55 12.15 7.51 -9.36
C LEU A 55 11.09 6.74 -8.57
N ILE A 56 10.12 7.44 -7.98
CA ILE A 56 9.00 6.84 -7.24
C ILE A 56 8.25 5.81 -8.11
N GLU A 57 7.88 6.23 -9.32
CA GLU A 57 7.11 5.43 -10.27
C GLU A 57 7.89 4.22 -10.80
N ASN A 58 9.17 4.42 -11.11
CA ASN A 58 10.04 3.34 -11.58
C ASN A 58 10.36 2.35 -10.45
N ALA A 59 10.59 2.83 -9.22
CA ALA A 59 10.83 1.97 -8.07
C ALA A 59 9.63 1.06 -7.78
N GLY A 60 8.40 1.57 -7.82
CA GLY A 60 7.20 0.74 -7.68
C GLY A 60 7.14 -0.39 -8.72
N ARG A 61 7.39 -0.07 -9.99
CA ARG A 61 7.42 -1.08 -11.07
C ARG A 61 8.57 -2.07 -10.94
N LEU A 62 9.76 -1.61 -10.56
CA LEU A 62 10.93 -2.47 -10.32
C LEU A 62 10.78 -3.33 -9.05
N ALA A 63 9.96 -2.91 -8.09
CA ALA A 63 9.51 -3.72 -6.96
C ALA A 63 8.48 -4.80 -7.37
N GLY A 64 8.06 -4.85 -8.63
CA GLY A 64 7.10 -5.82 -9.14
C GLY A 64 5.63 -5.40 -9.02
N MET A 65 5.34 -4.14 -8.65
CA MET A 65 3.98 -3.62 -8.68
C MET A 65 3.53 -3.35 -10.12
N PRO A 66 2.23 -3.49 -10.46
CA PRO A 66 1.75 -3.29 -11.83
C PRO A 66 1.91 -1.85 -12.32
N LEU A 67 1.77 -0.90 -11.40
CA LEU A 67 1.86 0.54 -11.65
C LEU A 67 2.60 1.21 -10.49
N GLY A 68 3.26 2.34 -10.76
CA GLY A 68 3.80 3.19 -9.71
C GLY A 68 2.67 3.84 -8.88
N PRO A 69 2.98 4.31 -7.66
CA PRO A 69 1.96 4.71 -6.70
C PRO A 69 1.19 5.99 -7.09
N LEU A 70 1.82 6.93 -7.81
CA LEU A 70 1.17 8.14 -8.31
C LEU A 70 0.26 7.80 -9.50
N ALA A 71 0.71 6.91 -10.40
CA ALA A 71 -0.13 6.41 -11.48
C ALA A 71 -1.36 5.68 -10.96
N VAL A 72 -1.21 4.87 -9.91
CA VAL A 72 -2.33 4.23 -9.21
C VAL A 72 -3.30 5.28 -8.66
N ALA A 73 -2.80 6.31 -7.98
CA ALA A 73 -3.63 7.36 -7.41
C ALA A 73 -4.54 8.00 -8.47
N ASP A 74 -4.00 8.24 -9.66
CA ASP A 74 -4.75 8.78 -10.79
C ASP A 74 -5.81 7.81 -11.34
N GLU A 75 -5.55 6.51 -11.37
CA GLU A 75 -6.53 5.48 -11.80
C GLU A 75 -7.71 5.41 -10.82
N VAL A 76 -7.43 5.50 -9.52
CA VAL A 76 -8.47 5.48 -8.46
C VAL A 76 -9.33 6.75 -8.51
N SER A 77 -8.70 7.91 -8.74
CA SER A 77 -9.22 9.28 -8.62
C SER A 77 -8.64 9.99 -7.40
N LEU A 78 -7.92 11.09 -7.65
CA LEU A 78 -7.38 11.96 -6.62
C LEU A 78 -8.51 12.62 -5.82
N GLU A 79 -9.60 12.96 -6.50
CA GLU A 79 -10.79 13.52 -5.85
C GLU A 79 -11.42 12.54 -4.85
N LEU A 80 -11.50 11.26 -5.21
CA LEU A 80 -12.02 10.22 -4.33
C LEU A 80 -11.11 10.02 -3.12
N ILE A 81 -9.79 9.92 -3.34
CA ILE A 81 -8.79 9.78 -2.27
C ILE A 81 -8.90 10.95 -1.28
N TYR A 82 -9.00 12.18 -1.78
CA TYR A 82 -9.17 13.38 -0.95
C TYR A 82 -10.48 13.36 -0.16
N ARG A 83 -11.58 12.92 -0.77
CA ARG A 83 -12.87 12.83 -0.08
C ARG A 83 -12.86 11.78 1.03
N VAL A 84 -12.25 10.62 0.76
CA VAL A 84 -12.08 9.55 1.75
C VAL A 84 -11.20 10.01 2.91
N SER A 85 -10.14 10.79 2.65
CA SER A 85 -9.29 11.30 3.73
C SER A 85 -10.01 12.31 4.62
N LEU A 86 -10.84 13.20 4.04
CA LEU A 86 -11.68 14.12 4.82
C LEU A 86 -12.71 13.37 5.68
N GLN A 87 -13.37 12.35 5.11
CA GLN A 87 -14.32 11.54 5.86
C GLN A 87 -13.61 10.79 7.00
N THR A 88 -12.46 10.17 6.71
CA THR A 88 -11.66 9.45 7.72
C THR A 88 -11.23 10.37 8.86
N LYS A 89 -10.83 11.61 8.55
CA LYS A 89 -10.49 12.63 9.55
C LYS A 89 -11.71 13.02 10.40
N ALA A 90 -12.89 13.16 9.80
CA ALA A 90 -14.11 13.47 10.52
C ALA A 90 -14.54 12.31 11.45
N ASP A 91 -14.41 11.07 10.98
CA ASP A 91 -14.80 9.87 11.75
C ASP A 91 -13.85 9.59 12.92
N LEU A 92 -12.54 9.82 12.73
CA LEU A 92 -11.53 9.57 13.75
C LEU A 92 -11.32 10.74 14.71
N GLY A 93 -11.68 11.98 14.33
CA GLY A 93 -11.52 13.15 15.19
C GLY A 93 -10.08 13.31 15.70
N ASP A 94 -9.92 13.44 17.02
CA ASP A 94 -8.64 13.76 17.66
C ASP A 94 -7.58 12.65 17.55
N VAL A 95 -7.97 11.41 17.26
CA VAL A 95 -7.01 10.31 17.06
C VAL A 95 -6.49 10.24 15.61
N TYR A 96 -7.03 11.07 14.71
CA TYR A 96 -6.56 11.12 13.34
C TYR A 96 -5.17 11.77 13.24
N MET A 97 -4.23 11.06 12.61
CA MET A 97 -2.94 11.61 12.25
C MET A 97 -2.88 11.83 10.74
N ASP A 98 -2.59 13.06 10.34
CA ASP A 98 -2.37 13.40 8.93
C ASP A 98 -1.18 12.59 8.38
N PRO A 99 -1.35 11.80 7.30
CA PRO A 99 -0.23 11.11 6.69
C PRO A 99 0.74 12.13 6.04
N PRO A 100 2.05 11.86 5.96
CA PRO A 100 3.05 12.84 5.50
C PRO A 100 2.80 13.44 4.10
N GLY A 101 2.06 12.73 3.23
CA GLY A 101 1.69 13.18 1.89
C GLY A 101 0.30 13.83 1.75
N ILE A 102 -0.45 14.09 2.84
CA ILE A 102 -1.84 14.56 2.74
C ILE A 102 -1.99 15.92 2.04
N HIS A 103 -0.99 16.79 2.16
CA HIS A 103 -1.02 18.09 1.51
C HIS A 103 -0.88 17.99 -0.01
N VAL A 104 -0.18 16.97 -0.51
CA VAL A 104 -0.01 16.70 -1.94
C VAL A 104 -1.37 16.49 -2.60
N ILE A 105 -2.20 15.61 -2.02
CA ILE A 105 -3.53 15.34 -2.57
C ILE A 105 -4.44 16.56 -2.49
N LYS A 106 -4.38 17.31 -1.39
CA LYS A 106 -5.14 18.54 -1.21
C LYS A 106 -4.78 19.56 -2.29
N GLN A 107 -3.49 19.81 -2.52
CA GLN A 107 -3.01 20.76 -3.51
C GLN A 107 -3.40 20.35 -4.93
N MET A 108 -3.20 19.08 -5.29
CA MET A 108 -3.58 18.53 -6.60
C MET A 108 -5.08 18.74 -6.88
N VAL A 109 -5.95 18.43 -5.91
CA VAL A 109 -7.40 18.51 -6.09
C VAL A 109 -7.93 19.94 -5.97
N LYS A 110 -7.56 20.68 -4.92
CA LYS A 110 -8.19 21.96 -4.56
C LYS A 110 -7.57 23.17 -5.25
N GLU A 111 -6.26 23.16 -5.49
CA GLU A 111 -5.54 24.30 -6.02
C GLU A 111 -5.26 24.15 -7.51
N LEU A 112 -4.94 22.92 -7.94
CA LEU A 112 -4.50 22.64 -9.31
C LEU A 112 -5.62 22.05 -10.20
N GLY A 113 -6.74 21.63 -9.60
CA GLY A 113 -7.87 21.04 -10.33
C GLY A 113 -7.54 19.75 -11.08
N ARG A 114 -6.55 19.00 -10.58
CA ARG A 114 -6.08 17.73 -11.17
C ARG A 114 -6.72 16.58 -10.38
N LEU A 115 -7.73 15.95 -10.96
CA LEU A 115 -8.63 15.02 -10.28
C LEU A 115 -8.31 13.54 -10.56
N GLY A 116 -7.41 13.26 -11.50
CA GLY A 116 -6.99 11.92 -11.89
C GLY A 116 -7.24 11.61 -13.37
N LYS A 117 -7.12 10.34 -13.73
CA LYS A 117 -7.17 9.88 -15.14
C LYS A 117 -8.51 10.14 -15.82
N LYS A 118 -9.62 10.04 -15.09
CA LYS A 118 -10.97 10.28 -15.64
C LYS A 118 -11.16 11.70 -16.16
N THR A 119 -10.41 12.67 -15.64
CA THR A 119 -10.40 14.06 -16.10
C THR A 119 -9.17 14.39 -16.95
N SER A 120 -8.48 13.35 -17.42
CA SER A 120 -7.23 13.40 -18.20
C SER A 120 -6.05 14.12 -17.52
N LYS A 121 -6.16 14.45 -16.23
CA LYS A 121 -5.19 15.27 -15.49
C LYS A 121 -5.13 14.85 -14.02
N GLY A 122 -4.02 14.23 -13.63
CA GLY A 122 -3.67 13.85 -12.26
C GLY A 122 -2.18 14.11 -12.01
N PHE A 123 -1.46 13.25 -11.31
CA PHE A 123 0.01 13.27 -11.31
C PHE A 123 0.59 13.10 -12.72
N TYR A 124 -0.16 12.45 -13.60
CA TYR A 124 0.10 12.33 -15.02
C TYR A 124 -0.79 13.26 -15.85
N ASP A 125 -0.30 13.64 -17.02
CA ASP A 125 -1.14 14.08 -18.14
C ASP A 125 -1.51 12.89 -19.02
N TYR A 126 -2.77 12.85 -19.45
CA TYR A 126 -3.34 11.78 -20.28
C TYR A 126 -3.86 12.35 -21.61
N PRO A 127 -2.96 12.72 -22.54
CA PRO A 127 -3.35 13.20 -23.87
C PRO A 127 -4.03 12.08 -24.69
N SER A 128 -4.93 12.46 -25.60
CA SER A 128 -5.66 11.51 -26.45
C SER A 128 -4.79 10.87 -27.52
N GLU A 129 -3.77 11.57 -28.01
CA GLU A 129 -2.94 11.16 -29.15
C GLU A 129 -1.46 10.90 -28.78
N ALA A 130 -1.14 10.79 -27.49
CA ALA A 130 0.21 10.49 -27.02
C ALA A 130 0.20 9.61 -25.77
N PRO A 131 1.31 8.92 -25.46
CA PRO A 131 1.43 8.20 -24.19
C PRO A 131 1.27 9.13 -22.99
N LYS A 132 0.70 8.60 -21.90
CA LYS A 132 0.68 9.31 -20.61
C LYS A 132 2.10 9.63 -20.18
N HIS A 133 2.29 10.79 -19.57
CA HIS A 133 3.58 11.21 -19.01
C HIS A 133 3.36 11.95 -17.70
N LEU A 134 4.37 11.93 -16.83
CA LEU A 134 4.33 12.68 -15.58
C LEU A 134 4.16 14.16 -15.90
N TRP A 135 3.24 14.81 -15.19
CA TRP A 135 2.94 16.22 -15.42
C TRP A 135 4.17 17.07 -15.05
N PRO A 136 4.72 17.89 -15.97
CA PRO A 136 5.92 18.68 -15.70
C PRO A 136 5.79 19.62 -14.50
N GLY A 137 4.58 20.11 -14.22
CA GLY A 137 4.32 21.00 -13.09
C GLY A 137 4.51 20.36 -11.71
N LEU A 138 4.72 19.03 -11.62
CA LEU A 138 5.09 18.39 -10.35
C LEU A 138 6.40 18.95 -9.80
N ALA A 139 7.39 19.24 -10.65
CA ALA A 139 8.68 19.77 -10.22
C ALA A 139 8.56 21.18 -9.60
N ASP A 140 7.64 22.00 -10.11
CA ASP A 140 7.42 23.36 -9.62
C ASP A 140 6.57 23.37 -8.33
N ARG A 141 5.61 22.46 -8.21
CA ARG A 141 4.63 22.43 -7.11
C ARG A 141 5.08 21.61 -5.91
N PHE A 142 5.90 20.59 -6.16
CA PHE A 142 6.53 19.75 -5.14
C PHE A 142 8.03 19.81 -5.40
N PRO A 143 8.72 20.86 -4.89
CA PRO A 143 10.13 21.07 -5.16
C PRO A 143 10.91 19.81 -4.79
N GLN A 144 11.62 19.29 -5.79
CA GLN A 144 12.46 18.12 -5.61
C GLN A 144 13.74 18.56 -4.92
N ASN A 145 14.26 17.73 -4.00
CA ASN A 145 15.56 17.97 -3.37
C ASN A 145 16.67 17.60 -4.35
N LEU A 146 16.75 18.29 -5.50
CA LEU A 146 17.77 18.06 -6.53
C LEU A 146 19.17 18.54 -6.09
N SER A 147 19.23 19.41 -5.08
CA SER A 147 20.49 19.81 -4.43
C SER A 147 20.99 18.78 -3.42
N GLU A 148 20.14 17.84 -3.01
CA GLU A 148 20.49 16.72 -2.13
C GLU A 148 20.56 15.43 -2.96
N GLU A 149 21.29 14.43 -2.46
CA GLU A 149 21.35 13.14 -3.11
C GLU A 149 19.98 12.44 -3.02
N GLN A 150 19.42 12.07 -4.17
CA GLN A 150 18.17 11.32 -4.22
C GLN A 150 18.33 9.94 -3.57
N PRO A 151 17.29 9.41 -2.90
CA PRO A 151 17.38 8.09 -2.27
C PRO A 151 17.64 7.00 -3.31
N SER A 152 18.29 5.92 -2.89
CA SER A 152 18.51 4.77 -3.77
C SER A 152 17.19 4.13 -4.19
N VAL A 153 17.16 3.54 -5.39
CA VAL A 153 16.00 2.79 -5.89
C VAL A 153 15.59 1.69 -4.90
N GLU A 154 16.55 1.01 -4.28
CA GLU A 154 16.28 -0.04 -3.28
C GLU A 154 15.63 0.49 -2.02
N LEU A 155 16.01 1.68 -1.54
CA LEU A 155 15.34 2.32 -0.41
C LEU A 155 13.88 2.66 -0.74
N VAL A 156 13.64 3.22 -1.93
CA VAL A 156 12.28 3.57 -2.37
C VAL A 156 11.41 2.31 -2.55
N LYS A 157 11.95 1.25 -3.18
CA LYS A 157 11.28 -0.06 -3.27
C LYS A 157 10.93 -0.60 -1.89
N LYS A 158 11.88 -0.56 -0.95
CA LYS A 158 11.70 -1.05 0.43
C LYS A 158 10.56 -0.29 1.11
N ARG A 159 10.57 1.04 1.08
CA ARG A 159 9.50 1.87 1.68
C ARG A 159 8.12 1.53 1.11
N LEU A 160 8.01 1.43 -0.22
CA LEU A 160 6.75 1.13 -0.90
C LEU A 160 6.21 -0.28 -0.59
N LEU A 161 7.08 -1.28 -0.43
CA LEU A 161 6.66 -2.65 -0.11
C LEU A 161 6.41 -2.83 1.40
N TYR A 162 7.27 -2.27 2.26
CA TYR A 162 7.23 -2.49 3.70
C TYR A 162 6.02 -1.84 4.34
N ILE A 163 5.59 -0.68 3.84
CA ILE A 163 4.39 -0.03 4.36
C ILE A 163 3.12 -0.87 4.13
N GLN A 164 3.08 -1.62 3.02
CA GLN A 164 2.00 -2.57 2.75
C GLN A 164 2.12 -3.79 3.66
N ALA A 165 3.34 -4.29 3.87
CA ALA A 165 3.58 -5.44 4.75
C ALA A 165 3.20 -5.19 6.20
N ILE A 166 3.55 -4.03 6.75
CA ILE A 166 3.16 -3.64 8.12
C ILE A 166 1.64 -3.59 8.24
N GLU A 167 0.95 -2.99 7.27
CA GLU A 167 -0.52 -2.90 7.27
C GLU A 167 -1.19 -4.27 7.11
N THR A 168 -0.61 -5.17 6.32
CA THR A 168 -1.08 -6.56 6.24
C THR A 168 -0.96 -7.26 7.59
N VAL A 169 0.13 -7.04 8.34
CA VAL A 169 0.24 -7.64 9.68
C VAL A 169 -0.72 -7.00 10.67
N HIS A 170 -0.98 -5.68 10.59
CA HIS A 170 -2.10 -5.08 11.33
C HIS A 170 -3.43 -5.78 11.00
N CYS A 171 -3.71 -6.06 9.73
CA CYS A 171 -4.91 -6.79 9.34
C CYS A 171 -4.97 -8.23 9.89
N LEU A 172 -3.83 -8.90 10.05
CA LEU A 172 -3.77 -10.22 10.69
C LEU A 172 -3.97 -10.12 12.21
N ASP A 173 -3.27 -9.20 12.86
CA ASP A 173 -3.32 -8.97 14.32
C ASP A 173 -4.73 -8.54 14.75
N GLU A 174 -5.43 -7.75 13.93
CA GLU A 174 -6.80 -7.30 14.15
C GLU A 174 -7.86 -8.31 13.65
N ASN A 175 -7.44 -9.46 13.14
CA ASN A 175 -8.30 -10.51 12.58
C ASN A 175 -9.19 -10.01 11.43
N VAL A 176 -8.77 -8.99 10.67
CA VAL A 176 -9.43 -8.52 9.44
C VAL A 176 -9.24 -9.55 8.32
N VAL A 177 -8.02 -10.05 8.15
CA VAL A 177 -7.74 -11.27 7.37
C VAL A 177 -7.24 -12.31 8.35
N THR A 178 -7.76 -13.53 8.28
CA THR A 178 -7.59 -14.51 9.36
C THR A 178 -6.46 -15.49 9.11
N THR A 179 -5.98 -15.61 7.87
CA THR A 179 -4.91 -16.54 7.50
C THR A 179 -3.83 -15.85 6.65
N PRO A 180 -2.55 -16.23 6.80
CA PRO A 180 -1.47 -15.83 5.89
C PRO A 180 -1.78 -16.13 4.42
N ALA A 181 -2.40 -17.29 4.16
CA ALA A 181 -2.73 -17.73 2.81
C ALA A 181 -3.76 -16.81 2.13
N ASP A 182 -4.85 -16.43 2.82
CA ASP A 182 -5.82 -15.47 2.31
C ASP A 182 -5.19 -14.09 2.11
N ALA A 183 -4.29 -13.68 3.01
CA ALA A 183 -3.56 -12.43 2.89
C ALA A 183 -2.70 -12.40 1.63
N ASP A 184 -1.95 -13.47 1.36
CA ASP A 184 -1.09 -13.57 0.17
C ASP A 184 -1.90 -13.68 -1.11
N ILE A 185 -2.90 -14.57 -1.17
CA ILE A 185 -3.80 -14.70 -2.32
C ILE A 185 -4.49 -13.36 -2.62
N GLY A 186 -5.01 -12.70 -1.58
CA GLY A 186 -5.63 -11.39 -1.69
C GLY A 186 -4.68 -10.32 -2.20
N SER A 187 -3.42 -10.34 -1.78
CA SER A 187 -2.42 -9.37 -2.23
C SER A 187 -2.02 -9.55 -3.69
N VAL A 188 -1.78 -10.79 -4.11
CA VAL A 188 -1.34 -11.11 -5.47
C VAL A 188 -2.48 -10.95 -6.46
N LEU A 189 -3.67 -11.50 -6.17
CA LEU A 189 -4.81 -11.46 -7.10
C LEU A 189 -5.63 -10.17 -6.99
N GLY A 190 -5.62 -9.52 -5.83
CA GLY A 190 -6.41 -8.31 -5.58
C GLY A 190 -5.79 -7.06 -6.20
N TRP A 191 -4.56 -6.72 -5.80
CA TRP A 191 -3.89 -5.50 -6.26
C TRP A 191 -2.54 -5.72 -6.94
N GLY A 192 -2.15 -7.00 -7.14
CA GLY A 192 -0.93 -7.34 -7.88
C GLY A 192 0.34 -7.13 -7.07
N PHE A 193 0.31 -7.30 -5.76
CA PHE A 193 1.48 -7.13 -4.90
C PHE A 193 2.62 -8.03 -5.37
N ALA A 194 3.73 -7.41 -5.83
CA ALA A 194 5.02 -8.02 -6.17
C ALA A 194 4.98 -9.55 -6.37
N PRO A 195 4.34 -10.08 -7.44
CA PRO A 195 3.91 -11.48 -7.47
C PRO A 195 5.06 -12.50 -7.36
N HIS A 196 6.26 -12.11 -7.76
CA HIS A 196 7.47 -12.91 -7.64
C HIS A 196 7.90 -13.19 -6.18
N THR A 197 7.31 -12.51 -5.19
CA THR A 197 7.55 -12.71 -3.76
C THR A 197 6.60 -13.72 -3.11
N GLY A 198 5.59 -14.20 -3.84
CA GLY A 198 4.54 -15.10 -3.32
C GLY A 198 3.39 -14.39 -2.60
N GLY A 199 3.53 -13.10 -2.30
CA GLY A 199 2.55 -12.31 -1.55
C GLY A 199 3.22 -11.54 -0.41
N VAL A 200 2.46 -10.68 0.25
CA VAL A 200 2.96 -9.79 1.29
C VAL A 200 3.58 -10.55 2.47
N VAL A 201 2.89 -11.56 2.98
CA VAL A 201 3.32 -12.35 4.13
C VAL A 201 4.48 -13.28 3.75
N SER A 202 4.39 -13.93 2.58
CA SER A 202 5.48 -14.73 2.02
C SER A 202 6.77 -13.92 1.83
N MET A 203 6.67 -12.66 1.42
CA MET A 203 7.81 -11.75 1.33
C MET A 203 8.46 -11.53 2.70
N VAL A 204 7.67 -11.27 3.74
CA VAL A 204 8.18 -11.07 5.12
C VAL A 204 8.90 -12.32 5.63
N ASP A 205 8.33 -13.51 5.42
CA ASP A 205 8.97 -14.77 5.81
C ASP A 205 10.26 -15.04 5.03
N THR A 206 10.31 -14.66 3.74
CA THR A 206 11.51 -14.81 2.90
C THR A 206 12.65 -13.89 3.36
N ILE A 207 12.32 -12.67 3.80
CA ILE A 207 13.29 -11.74 4.40
C ILE A 207 13.75 -12.24 5.78
N GLY A 208 12.87 -12.96 6.48
CA GLY A 208 13.02 -13.36 7.87
C GLY A 208 12.42 -12.31 8.80
N VAL A 209 11.51 -12.73 9.69
CA VAL A 209 10.71 -11.83 10.54
C VAL A 209 11.58 -10.92 11.40
N ALA A 210 12.65 -11.45 12.01
CA ALA A 210 13.58 -10.65 12.82
C ALA A 210 14.31 -9.56 12.00
N THR A 211 14.78 -9.91 10.80
CA THR A 211 15.40 -8.96 9.86
C THR A 211 14.40 -7.89 9.43
N PHE A 212 13.18 -8.31 9.05
CA PHE A 212 12.12 -7.40 8.63
C PHE A 212 11.77 -6.38 9.74
N VAL A 213 11.64 -6.83 10.99
CA VAL A 213 11.41 -5.96 12.16
C VAL A 213 12.54 -4.95 12.35
N ALA A 214 13.80 -5.39 12.30
CA ALA A 214 14.95 -4.50 12.44
C ALA A 214 15.01 -3.43 11.33
N GLU A 215 14.72 -3.82 10.10
CA GLU A 215 14.66 -2.88 8.98
C GLU A 215 13.48 -1.89 9.09
N CYS A 216 12.31 -2.35 9.54
CA CYS A 216 11.17 -1.48 9.83
C CYS A 216 11.50 -0.47 10.94
N ASP A 217 12.22 -0.87 11.99
CA ASP A 217 12.68 0.05 13.03
C ASP A 217 13.61 1.16 12.48
N LEU A 218 14.51 0.81 11.55
CA LEU A 218 15.35 1.80 10.88
C LEU A 218 14.52 2.76 10.01
N LEU A 219 13.53 2.26 9.28
CA LEU A 219 12.61 3.10 8.50
C LEU A 219 11.75 3.98 9.41
N ALA A 220 11.33 3.48 10.56
CA ALA A 220 10.53 4.23 11.53
C ALA A 220 11.32 5.40 12.11
N GLN A 221 12.62 5.20 12.41
CA GLN A 221 13.51 6.26 12.87
C GLN A 221 13.73 7.35 11.81
N GLN A 222 13.86 6.96 10.54
CA GLN A 222 14.19 7.90 9.46
C GLN A 222 12.96 8.61 8.89
N PHE A 223 11.85 7.90 8.75
CA PHE A 223 10.68 8.38 8.01
C PHE A 223 9.45 8.53 8.89
N GLY A 224 9.45 7.98 10.10
CA GLY A 224 8.41 8.20 11.10
C GLY A 224 7.56 6.96 11.40
N VAL A 225 6.66 7.12 12.37
CA VAL A 225 6.00 6.03 13.10
C VAL A 225 5.16 5.07 12.26
N ARG A 226 4.77 5.43 11.03
CA ARG A 226 4.03 4.54 10.12
C ARG A 226 4.78 3.27 9.73
N PHE A 227 6.11 3.27 9.88
CA PHE A 227 6.95 2.09 9.66
C PHE A 227 7.22 1.29 10.95
N THR A 228 6.59 1.64 12.07
CA THR A 228 6.81 0.93 13.34
C THR A 228 6.26 -0.51 13.23
N PRO A 229 7.08 -1.53 13.50
CA PRO A 229 6.59 -2.91 13.60
C PRO A 229 5.45 -3.05 14.61
N THR A 230 4.44 -3.86 14.26
CA THR A 230 3.34 -4.20 15.17
C THR A 230 3.85 -5.01 16.37
N ALA A 231 3.06 -5.06 17.44
CA ALA A 231 3.36 -5.93 18.57
C ALA A 231 3.45 -7.42 18.15
N GLY A 232 2.54 -7.87 17.28
CA GLY A 232 2.54 -9.24 16.74
C GLY A 232 3.81 -9.57 15.95
N LEU A 233 4.30 -8.64 15.11
CA LEU A 233 5.58 -8.80 14.41
C LEU A 233 6.75 -8.96 15.39
N ARG A 234 6.79 -8.13 16.44
CA ARG A 234 7.87 -8.18 17.44
C ARG A 234 7.85 -9.47 18.26
N GLU A 235 6.67 -9.91 18.68
CA GLU A 235 6.50 -11.18 19.39
C GLU A 235 6.98 -12.35 18.53
N ARG A 236 6.58 -12.40 17.26
CA ARG A 236 7.05 -13.42 16.31
C ARG A 236 8.57 -13.40 16.15
N ALA A 237 9.16 -12.21 16.00
CA ALA A 237 10.61 -12.06 15.90
C ALA A 237 11.34 -12.55 17.17
N GLN A 238 10.82 -12.24 18.36
CA GLN A 238 11.39 -12.69 19.64
C GLN A 238 11.33 -14.21 19.82
N ASN A 239 10.29 -14.84 19.28
CA ASN A 239 10.05 -16.28 19.38
C ASN A 239 10.61 -17.08 18.18
N ASP A 240 11.34 -16.44 17.26
CA ASP A 240 11.83 -17.04 16.00
C ASP A 240 10.71 -17.74 15.18
N GLN A 241 9.52 -17.13 15.20
CA GLN A 241 8.34 -17.65 14.53
C GLN A 241 8.19 -17.07 13.13
N ARG A 242 7.78 -17.94 12.21
CA ARG A 242 7.37 -17.59 10.84
C ARG A 242 5.85 -17.49 10.74
N PHE A 243 5.35 -16.89 9.67
CA PHE A 243 3.92 -16.94 9.35
C PHE A 243 3.52 -18.29 8.77
N TYR A 244 4.36 -18.88 7.91
CA TYR A 244 4.19 -20.22 7.37
C TYR A 244 5.08 -21.23 8.10
N SER A 245 4.49 -22.33 8.55
CA SER A 245 5.24 -23.46 9.08
C SER A 245 6.05 -24.14 7.96
N PRO A 246 7.28 -24.62 8.24
CA PRO A 246 8.03 -25.42 7.27
C PRO A 246 7.25 -26.68 6.91
N LEU A 247 7.18 -27.02 5.62
CA LEU A 247 6.51 -28.23 5.14
C LEU A 247 7.18 -29.55 5.59
N ILE A 248 8.29 -29.47 6.35
CA ILE A 248 9.17 -30.61 6.66
C ILE A 248 8.66 -31.43 7.86
N ASP A 249 7.77 -30.90 8.71
CA ASP A 249 7.26 -31.61 9.89
C ASP A 249 5.96 -32.40 9.63
N ALA A 250 5.55 -32.56 8.37
CA ALA A 250 4.30 -33.22 7.97
C ALA A 250 4.49 -34.57 7.23
N ALA A 251 5.60 -35.27 7.49
CA ALA A 251 5.88 -36.62 6.96
C ALA A 251 5.99 -37.67 8.06
#